data_AF-A0A6C0E3Z5-F1
#
_entry.id   AF-A0A6C0E3Z5-F1
#
_cell.length_a   1.000
_cell.length_b   1.000
_cell.length_c   1.000
_cell.angle_alpha   90.00
_cell.angle_beta   90.00
_cell.angle_gamma   90.00
#
_symmetry.space_group_name_H-M   'P 1'
#
loop_
_entity.id
_entity.type
_entity.pdbx_description
1 polymer ?
#
loop_
_entity_poly.entity_id
_entity_poly.type
_entity_poly.pdbx_seq_one_letter_code
_entity_poly.pdbx_strand_id
1 'polypeptide(L)'
;MDIQMSTANETQANKRARKHNAVVLPEGITQQMMRQYVYYCSEYYDKSHTKKREYFRVDHPLLGRYWATTKSNKVSIKDKLAQANNVVDELEKEDEEEECEQQTSTIS
;
A
#
# COMPACT_ATOMS: atom_id res chain seq x y z
N MET A 1 19.85 43.05 -12.52
CA MET A 1 19.19 42.61 -13.77
C MET A 1 18.94 41.13 -13.61
N ASP A 2 17.67 40.84 -13.29
CA ASP A 2 16.89 39.61 -13.48
C ASP A 2 17.39 38.28 -12.89
N ILE A 3 16.71 37.92 -11.80
CA ILE A 3 16.53 36.57 -11.26
C ILE A 3 15.59 35.83 -12.22
N GLN A 4 15.95 34.62 -12.65
CA GLN A 4 14.98 33.67 -13.20
C GLN A 4 15.06 32.34 -12.42
N MET A 5 14.09 32.18 -11.51
CA MET A 5 13.59 30.91 -11.01
C MET A 5 12.48 30.39 -11.93
N SER A 6 12.08 29.13 -11.72
CA SER A 6 10.89 28.38 -12.23
C SER A 6 11.14 27.55 -13.50
N THR A 7 10.71 26.28 -13.58
CA THR A 7 9.37 25.77 -13.20
C THR A 7 9.42 24.32 -12.69
N ALA A 8 9.16 24.10 -11.39
CA ALA A 8 8.74 22.80 -10.89
C ALA A 8 7.25 22.67 -11.20
N ASN A 9 6.89 21.72 -12.06
CA ASN A 9 5.50 21.46 -12.42
C ASN A 9 4.85 20.64 -11.29
N GLU A 10 4.24 21.37 -10.37
CA GLU A 10 3.46 20.84 -9.26
C GLU A 10 2.03 20.53 -9.75
N THR A 11 1.84 19.34 -10.33
CA THR A 11 0.50 18.76 -10.47
C THR A 11 0.20 17.90 -9.25
N GLN A 12 -0.55 18.53 -8.36
CA GLN A 12 -1.16 18.08 -7.12
C GLN A 12 -1.98 16.78 -7.28
N ALA A 13 -1.41 15.66 -6.83
CA ALA A 13 -2.14 14.58 -6.17
C ALA A 13 -1.12 13.90 -5.25
N ASN A 14 -1.47 13.69 -3.99
CA ASN A 14 -0.61 13.23 -2.89
C ASN A 14 -0.07 11.80 -3.13
N LYS A 15 0.80 11.62 -4.14
CA LYS A 15 1.48 10.35 -4.43
C LYS A 15 2.64 10.23 -3.46
N ARG A 16 2.33 9.72 -2.27
CA ARG A 16 3.31 9.47 -1.20
C ARG A 16 4.47 8.64 -1.77
N ALA A 17 5.67 9.21 -1.80
CA ALA A 17 6.87 8.48 -2.19
C ALA A 17 7.04 7.23 -1.31
N ARG A 18 7.36 6.10 -1.94
CA ARG A 18 7.56 4.82 -1.22
C ARG A 18 8.66 5.00 -0.18
N LYS A 19 8.41 4.64 1.08
CA LYS A 19 9.44 4.65 2.12
C LYS A 19 10.57 3.68 1.75
N HIS A 20 11.80 4.17 1.71
CA HIS A 20 13.00 3.41 1.31
C HIS A 20 13.63 2.59 2.47
N ASN A 21 12.99 2.50 3.64
CA ASN A 21 13.49 1.70 4.76
C ASN A 21 13.22 0.21 4.50
N ALA A 22 13.88 -0.33 3.48
CA ALA A 22 13.58 -1.62 2.88
C ALA A 22 13.97 -2.77 3.80
N VAL A 23 12.96 -3.51 4.28
CA VAL A 23 13.13 -4.85 4.83
C VAL A 23 13.51 -5.78 3.68
N VAL A 24 14.41 -6.73 3.92
CA VAL A 24 14.78 -7.76 2.92
C VAL A 24 13.50 -8.50 2.51
N LEU A 25 13.15 -8.41 1.23
CA LEU A 25 11.98 -9.08 0.69
C LEU A 25 12.21 -10.60 0.64
N PRO A 26 11.17 -11.41 0.85
CA PRO A 26 11.27 -12.85 0.72
C PRO A 26 11.55 -13.24 -0.72
N GLU A 27 12.23 -14.37 -0.91
CA GLU A 27 12.65 -14.85 -2.22
C GLU A 27 11.44 -15.00 -3.16
N GLY A 28 11.57 -14.45 -4.37
CA GLY A 28 10.51 -14.47 -5.39
C GLY A 28 9.42 -13.41 -5.23
N ILE A 29 9.52 -12.51 -4.25
CA ILE A 29 8.66 -11.31 -4.16
C ILE A 29 9.49 -10.08 -4.50
N THR A 30 9.01 -9.29 -5.46
CA THR A 30 9.63 -8.02 -5.83
C THR A 30 8.76 -6.85 -5.43
N GLN A 31 9.37 -5.68 -5.27
CA GLN A 31 8.67 -4.45 -4.92
C GLN A 31 7.66 -3.98 -6.00
N GLN A 32 7.80 -4.48 -7.23
CA GLN A 32 6.87 -4.21 -8.33
C GLN A 32 5.56 -4.98 -8.20
N MET A 33 5.57 -6.12 -7.49
CA MET A 33 4.38 -6.95 -7.28
C MET A 33 3.48 -6.41 -6.14
N MET A 34 3.99 -5.51 -5.30
CA MET A 34 3.24 -4.90 -4.20
C MET A 34 2.59 -3.59 -4.66
N ARG A 35 1.29 -3.45 -4.38
CA ARG A 35 0.55 -2.20 -4.59
C ARG A 35 1.06 -1.07 -3.70
N GLN A 36 0.66 0.15 -4.04
CA GLN A 36 0.91 1.29 -3.16
C GLN A 36 0.27 1.02 -1.79
N TYR A 37 0.90 1.49 -0.72
CA TYR A 37 0.45 1.26 0.67
C TYR A 37 0.60 -0.16 1.23
N VAL A 38 1.07 -1.13 0.44
CA VAL A 38 1.39 -2.48 0.92
C VAL A 38 2.82 -2.54 1.46
N TYR A 39 2.98 -3.10 2.66
CA TYR A 39 4.26 -3.25 3.35
C TYR A 39 4.50 -4.71 3.74
N TYR A 40 5.71 -5.19 3.47
CA TYR A 40 6.16 -6.48 3.97
C TYR A 40 6.61 -6.38 5.44
N CYS A 41 6.16 -7.30 6.28
CA CYS A 41 6.52 -7.41 7.69
C CYS A 41 7.05 -8.81 8.00
N SER A 42 8.26 -8.86 8.58
CA SER A 42 8.84 -10.07 9.16
C SER A 42 9.16 -9.79 10.62
N GLU A 43 8.54 -10.53 11.54
CA GLU A 43 8.78 -10.36 12.98
C GLU A 43 8.97 -11.71 13.67
N TYR A 44 9.83 -11.72 14.68
CA TYR A 44 9.95 -12.86 15.58
C TYR A 44 8.80 -12.82 16.58
N TYR A 45 8.16 -13.97 16.81
CA TYR A 45 7.07 -14.06 17.79
C TYR A 45 7.45 -14.83 19.05
N ASP A 46 8.63 -15.45 19.06
CA ASP A 46 9.19 -16.12 20.22
C ASP A 46 10.28 -15.27 20.89
N LYS A 47 10.38 -15.34 22.22
CA LYS A 47 11.42 -14.61 22.98
C LYS A 47 12.84 -15.04 22.58
N SER A 48 13.00 -16.28 22.13
CA SER A 48 14.25 -16.87 21.66
C SER A 48 14.65 -16.46 20.24
N HIS A 49 13.84 -15.68 19.52
CA HIS A 49 14.11 -15.23 18.15
C HIS A 49 14.44 -16.38 17.17
N THR A 50 13.79 -17.53 17.35
CA THR A 50 13.93 -18.71 16.48
C THR A 50 12.79 -18.84 15.48
N LYS A 51 11.62 -18.29 15.80
CA LYS A 51 10.40 -18.45 14.98
C LYS A 51 9.97 -17.10 14.43
N LYS A 52 10.12 -16.97 13.11
CA LYS A 52 9.65 -15.83 12.33
C LYS A 52 8.21 -16.05 11.86
N ARG A 53 7.49 -14.95 11.71
CA ARG A 53 6.23 -14.89 10.96
C ARG A 53 6.31 -13.77 9.95
N GLU A 54 5.81 -14.06 8.76
CA GLU A 54 5.89 -13.19 7.59
C GLU A 54 4.47 -12.89 7.10
N TYR A 55 4.17 -11.61 6.90
CA TYR A 55 2.85 -11.13 6.52
C TYR A 55 2.93 -9.75 5.87
N PHE A 56 1.83 -9.30 5.26
CA PHE A 56 1.74 -7.97 4.67
C PHE A 56 0.78 -7.09 5.48
N ARG A 57 1.04 -5.78 5.44
CA ARG A 57 0.18 -4.74 6.02
C ARG A 57 -0.22 -3.76 4.93
N VAL A 58 -1.44 -3.25 5.01
CA VAL A 58 -1.99 -2.22 4.13
C VAL A 58 -2.29 -0.99 4.99
N ASP A 59 -1.65 0.13 4.65
CA ASP A 59 -1.80 1.42 5.33
C ASP A 59 -2.38 2.45 4.34
N HIS A 60 -3.64 2.24 3.97
CA HIS A 60 -4.37 3.06 3.00
C HIS A 60 -5.06 4.25 3.71
N PRO A 61 -5.11 5.46 3.12
CA PRO A 61 -5.80 6.61 3.71
C PRO A 61 -7.28 6.36 4.03
N LEU A 62 -7.96 5.53 3.24
CA LEU A 62 -9.36 5.13 3.51
C LEU A 62 -9.50 4.18 4.71
N LEU A 63 -8.44 3.44 5.02
CA LEU A 63 -8.41 2.57 6.18
C LEU A 63 -8.01 3.43 7.39
N GLY A 64 -9.00 3.89 8.18
CA GLY A 64 -8.73 4.62 9.42
C GLY A 64 -7.79 3.90 10.42
N ARG A 65 -7.54 2.60 10.20
CA ARG A 65 -6.47 1.82 10.83
C ARG A 65 -5.86 0.88 9.79
N TYR A 66 -4.56 0.61 9.89
CA TYR A 66 -3.89 -0.40 9.08
C TYR A 66 -4.63 -1.76 9.08
N TRP A 67 -4.69 -2.38 7.91
CA TRP A 67 -5.14 -3.75 7.73
C TRP A 67 -3.94 -4.68 7.60
N ALA A 68 -4.07 -5.94 7.99
CA ALA A 68 -2.97 -6.90 7.90
C ALA A 68 -3.46 -8.28 7.47
N THR A 69 -2.67 -8.94 6.63
CA THR A 69 -2.95 -10.31 6.21
C THR A 69 -2.77 -11.30 7.35
N THR A 70 -3.21 -12.54 7.15
CA THR A 70 -2.96 -13.62 8.11
C THR A 70 -1.47 -13.79 8.45
N LYS A 71 -1.21 -13.98 9.75
CA LYS A 71 0.13 -14.24 10.30
C LYS A 71 0.46 -15.74 10.36
N SER A 72 -0.42 -16.59 9.84
CA SER A 72 -0.23 -18.04 9.82
C SER A 72 0.86 -18.43 8.82
N ASN A 73 1.78 -19.32 9.24
CA ASN A 73 2.79 -19.89 8.35
C ASN A 73 2.21 -20.96 7.40
N LYS A 74 0.94 -21.35 7.57
CA LYS A 74 0.26 -22.30 6.66
C LYS A 74 -0.11 -21.67 5.30
N VAL A 75 -0.20 -20.34 5.25
CA VAL A 75 -0.56 -19.61 4.03
C VAL A 75 0.72 -19.11 3.37
N SER A 76 0.84 -19.34 2.06
CA SER A 76 2.04 -18.97 1.32
C SER A 76 2.21 -17.44 1.27
N ILE A 77 3.45 -16.98 1.10
CA ILE A 77 3.70 -15.54 1.04
C ILE A 77 3.06 -14.88 -0.19
N LYS A 78 2.95 -15.62 -1.31
CA LYS A 78 2.28 -15.14 -2.53
C LYS A 78 0.78 -14.97 -2.31
N ASP A 79 0.13 -15.92 -1.63
CA ASP A 79 -1.30 -15.81 -1.33
C ASP A 79 -1.59 -14.63 -0.39
N LYS A 80 -0.72 -14.40 0.60
CA LYS A 80 -0.81 -13.22 1.47
C LYS A 80 -0.64 -11.93 0.67
N LEU A 81 0.31 -11.88 -0.26
CA LEU A 81 0.49 -10.72 -1.13
C LEU A 81 -0.75 -10.46 -2.00
N ALA A 82 -1.32 -11.51 -2.59
CA ALA A 82 -2.54 -11.39 -3.38
C ALA A 82 -3.71 -10.84 -2.56
N GLN A 83 -3.88 -11.30 -1.31
CA GLN A 83 -4.88 -10.77 -0.39
C GLN A 83 -4.65 -9.27 -0.09
N ALA A 84 -3.40 -8.88 0.19
CA ALA A 84 -3.08 -7.48 0.48
C ALA A 84 -3.32 -6.55 -0.71
N ASN A 85 -2.95 -7.00 -1.92
CA ASN A 85 -3.18 -6.23 -3.14
C ASN A 85 -4.67 -6.12 -3.45
N ASN A 86 -5.46 -7.19 -3.26
CA ASN A 86 -6.90 -7.16 -3.49
C ASN A 86 -7.60 -6.12 -2.60
N VAL A 87 -7.20 -6.03 -1.32
CA VAL A 87 -7.74 -5.00 -0.41
C VAL A 87 -7.44 -3.59 -0.91
N VAL A 88 -6.26 -3.33 -1.49
CA VAL A 88 -5.97 -2.01 -2.06
C VAL A 88 -6.80 -1.75 -3.31
N ASP A 89 -6.91 -2.74 -4.19
CA ASP A 89 -7.69 -2.61 -5.43
C ASP A 89 -9.19 -2.40 -5.13
N GLU A 90 -9.72 -3.03 -4.07
CA GLU A 90 -11.09 -2.79 -3.59
C GLU A 90 -11.29 -1.37 -3.06
N LEU A 91 -10.35 -0.86 -2.26
CA LEU A 91 -10.41 0.51 -1.71
C LEU A 91 -10.27 1.58 -2.79
N GLU A 92 -9.34 1.41 -3.74
CA GLU A 92 -9.17 2.33 -4.86
C GLU A 92 -10.43 2.36 -5.74
N LYS A 93 -11.12 1.22 -5.89
CA LYS A 93 -12.38 1.14 -6.61
C LYS A 93 -13.53 1.85 -5.87
N GLU A 94 -13.62 1.69 -4.55
CA GLU A 94 -14.60 2.43 -3.72
C GLU A 94 -14.39 3.94 -3.83
N ASP A 95 -13.14 4.41 -3.83
CA ASP A 95 -12.79 5.83 -4.05
C ASP A 95 -13.29 6.35 -5.41
N GLU A 96 -13.13 5.57 -6.49
CA GLU A 96 -13.54 5.97 -7.85
C GLU A 96 -15.07 6.02 -8.03
N GLU A 97 -15.82 5.15 -7.34
CA GLU A 97 -17.28 5.11 -7.43
C GLU A 97 -17.94 6.31 -6.74
N GLU A 98 -17.36 6.83 -5.64
CA GLU A 98 -17.85 8.06 -4.99
C GLU A 98 -17.68 9.33 -5.85
N GLU A 99 -16.67 9.36 -6.74
CA GLU A 99 -16.48 10.48 -7.68
C GLU A 99 -17.50 10.49 -8.83
N CYS A 100 -18.13 9.34 -9.14
CA CYS A 100 -19.07 9.23 -10.27
C CYS A 100 -20.46 9.78 -9.95
N GLU A 101 -20.93 9.70 -8.70
CA GLU A 101 -22.29 10.15 -8.34
C GLU A 101 -22.43 11.69 -8.29
N GLN A 102 -21.35 12.42 -8.05
CA GLN A 102 -21.40 13.89 -7.91
C GLN A 102 -21.50 14.65 -9.24
N GLN A 103 -21.35 13.98 -10.38
CA GLN A 103 -21.44 14.63 -11.70
C GLN A 103 -22.86 14.65 -12.29
N THR A 104 -23.84 14.04 -11.64
CA THR A 104 -25.22 13.97 -12.16
C THR A 104 -26.17 15.05 -11.62
N SER A 105 -25.77 15.87 -10.64
CA SER A 105 -26.67 16.85 -9.99
C SER A 105 -26.48 18.32 -10.38
N THR A 106 -25.72 18.65 -11.43
CA THR A 106 -25.63 20.05 -11.93
C THR A 106 -26.38 20.29 -13.25
N ILE A 107 -27.13 19.31 -13.75
CA ILE A 107 -28.00 19.51 -14.92
C ILE A 107 -29.43 19.13 -14.54
N SER A 108 -30.15 20.03 -13.87
CA SER A 108 -31.60 20.25 -14.00
C SER A 108 -32.00 21.56 -13.35
#